data_AF-A0A9J8B726-F1
#
_entry.id   AF-A0A9J8B726-F1
#
_cell.length_a   1.000
_cell.length_b   1.000
_cell.length_c   1.000
_cell.angle_alpha   90.00
_cell.angle_beta   90.00
_cell.angle_gamma   90.00
#
_symmetry.space_group_name_H-M   'P 1'
#
loop_
_entity.id
_entity.type
_entity.pdbx_description
1 polymer ?
#
loop_
_entity_poly.entity_id
_entity_poly.type
_entity_poly.pdbx_seq_one_letter_code
_entity_poly.pdbx_strand_id
1 'polypeptide(L)'
;MDRSTHLNHNSEGSGAYRGHPVNQRMTDSEQTDEYSCENNSPSTSNPQNQPTHADGYTKIPPNESRWSKLQRIAKEEEENLRRWKEENRPGPIQLTPERLGGAVSLAEVRQRQQDESRLSKLRKKLRNEEMDKKKRQAEEEENEKMKAMQREKADKLEMMKKQDEEQRQNLYQHDKQRKREEFLQRIERSSTTVSMAAGNSIPASSWAKCHEHREARREEENADLLKKKEEQRRKVEHGLPRPSRGE
;
A
#
# COMPACT_ATOMS: atom_id res chain seq x y z
N MET A 1 -1.01 -19.63 -23.83
CA MET A 1 -1.91 -18.82 -24.67
C MET A 1 -2.16 -17.53 -23.93
N ASP A 2 -1.35 -16.55 -24.30
CA ASP A 2 -1.29 -15.20 -23.75
C ASP A 2 -2.53 -14.38 -24.09
N ARG A 3 -2.90 -13.47 -23.19
CA ARG A 3 -3.23 -12.06 -23.49
C ARG A 3 -3.46 -11.30 -22.19
N SER A 4 -2.36 -10.82 -21.63
CA SER A 4 -2.34 -9.76 -20.64
C SER A 4 -2.43 -8.42 -21.40
N THR A 5 -3.51 -7.68 -21.23
CA THR A 5 -3.67 -6.34 -21.82
C THR A 5 -3.33 -5.28 -20.78
N HIS A 6 -2.08 -4.86 -20.76
CA HIS A 6 -1.63 -3.68 -20.03
C HIS A 6 -1.88 -2.45 -20.91
N LEU A 7 -2.96 -1.69 -20.64
CA LEU A 7 -3.13 -0.37 -21.24
C LEU A 7 -2.17 0.60 -20.55
N ASN A 8 -1.06 0.88 -21.21
CA ASN A 8 -0.08 1.87 -20.82
C ASN A 8 -0.46 3.20 -21.51
N HIS A 9 -1.12 4.09 -20.78
CA HIS A 9 -1.35 5.46 -21.25
C HIS A 9 -0.12 6.30 -20.91
N ASN A 10 0.83 6.33 -21.84
CA ASN A 10 1.91 7.30 -21.82
C ASN A 10 1.33 8.68 -22.15
N SER A 11 1.38 9.56 -21.15
CA SER A 11 1.13 10.98 -21.24
C SER A 11 2.14 11.62 -22.20
N GLU A 12 1.69 12.01 -23.39
CA GLU A 12 2.39 12.95 -24.25
C GLU A 12 2.27 14.35 -23.62
N GLY A 13 3.20 14.65 -22.73
CA GLY A 13 3.42 15.97 -22.14
C GLY A 13 4.84 16.44 -22.42
N SER A 14 5.28 16.39 -23.68
CA SER A 14 6.58 16.91 -24.09
C SER A 14 6.53 18.44 -24.05
N GLY A 15 7.14 18.99 -22.99
CA GLY A 15 7.30 20.41 -22.75
C GLY A 15 7.89 21.16 -23.95
N ALA A 16 7.34 22.35 -24.15
CA ALA A 16 7.77 23.32 -25.13
C ALA A 16 9.21 23.78 -24.90
N TYR A 17 10.11 23.49 -25.83
CA TYR A 17 11.25 24.37 -26.10
C TYR A 17 10.88 25.29 -27.26
N ARG A 18 10.28 26.44 -26.91
CA ARG A 18 10.09 27.56 -27.83
C ARG A 18 11.47 28.19 -28.03
N GLY A 19 12.20 27.70 -29.03
CA GLY A 19 13.44 28.32 -29.49
C GLY A 19 13.18 29.78 -29.84
N HIS A 20 13.92 30.68 -29.20
CA HIS A 20 13.96 32.08 -29.59
C HIS A 20 14.58 32.18 -30.99
N PRO A 21 13.89 32.74 -32.00
CA PRO A 21 14.58 33.14 -33.22
C PRO A 21 15.49 34.32 -32.87
N VAL A 22 16.80 34.07 -32.89
CA VAL A 22 17.80 35.15 -32.93
C VAL A 22 17.55 35.90 -34.23
N ASN A 23 16.94 37.08 -34.10
CA ASN A 23 16.89 38.06 -35.18
C ASN A 23 18.32 38.43 -35.55
N GLN A 24 18.80 37.89 -36.66
CA GLN A 24 19.99 38.35 -37.34
C GLN A 24 19.59 39.60 -38.14
N ARG A 25 19.63 40.75 -37.46
CA ARG A 25 19.75 42.08 -38.06
C ARG A 25 20.65 42.91 -37.14
N MET A 26 21.94 42.86 -37.41
CA MET A 26 22.81 44.02 -37.20
C MET A 26 23.03 44.60 -38.58
N THR A 27 22.20 45.59 -38.92
CA THR A 27 22.59 46.64 -39.85
C THR A 27 23.51 47.59 -39.09
N ASP A 28 24.56 48.00 -39.77
CA ASP A 28 25.31 49.22 -39.57
C ASP A 28 26.14 49.29 -38.28
N SER A 29 27.35 48.77 -38.37
CA SER A 29 28.49 49.50 -37.82
C SER A 29 29.40 49.77 -39.00
N GLU A 30 29.23 50.96 -39.58
CA GLU A 30 30.33 51.64 -40.24
C GLU A 30 31.51 51.54 -39.29
N GLN A 31 32.45 50.69 -39.66
CA GLN A 31 33.75 50.64 -39.05
C GLN A 31 34.42 51.96 -39.47
N THR A 32 34.13 53.03 -38.72
CA THR A 32 35.00 54.19 -38.69
C THR A 32 36.28 53.73 -38.01
N ASP A 33 37.16 53.15 -38.82
CA ASP A 33 38.60 53.10 -38.57
C ASP A 33 39.13 54.56 -38.53
N GLU A 34 38.72 55.32 -37.52
CA GLU A 34 39.32 56.61 -37.17
C GLU A 34 40.25 56.44 -35.96
N TYR A 35 41.06 55.38 -35.98
CA TYR A 35 42.36 55.38 -35.30
C TYR A 35 43.49 55.21 -36.31
N SER A 36 43.31 55.77 -37.51
CA SER A 36 44.42 56.17 -38.35
C SER A 36 45.11 57.36 -37.69
N CYS A 37 46.25 57.12 -37.04
CA CYS A 37 47.25 58.18 -36.94
C CYS A 37 47.76 58.39 -38.37
N GLU A 38 47.08 59.25 -39.13
CA GLU A 38 47.55 59.68 -40.44
C GLU A 38 48.96 60.24 -40.28
N ASN A 39 49.93 59.44 -40.71
CA ASN A 39 51.28 59.88 -41.00
C ASN A 39 51.25 60.69 -42.31
N ASN A 40 50.49 61.79 -42.33
CA ASN A 40 50.65 62.81 -43.34
C ASN A 40 51.35 63.98 -42.68
N SER A 41 52.67 63.99 -42.86
CA SER A 41 53.46 65.22 -42.74
C SER A 41 52.96 66.22 -43.79
N PRO A 42 52.53 67.41 -43.38
CA PRO A 42 53.14 68.61 -43.89
C PRO A 42 54.25 68.96 -42.91
N SER A 43 55.46 69.16 -43.43
CA SER A 43 56.59 69.72 -42.70
C SER A 43 56.16 70.97 -41.93
N THR A 44 55.81 70.77 -40.66
CA THR A 44 55.85 71.80 -39.62
C THR A 44 56.62 71.17 -38.47
N SER A 45 57.89 70.87 -38.74
CA SER A 45 58.85 70.61 -37.68
C SER A 45 58.93 71.91 -36.86
N ASN A 46 58.11 72.02 -35.82
CA ASN A 46 58.33 73.01 -34.79
C ASN A 46 59.69 72.64 -34.17
N PRO A 47 60.75 73.45 -34.38
CA PRO A 47 62.13 73.04 -34.10
C PRO A 47 62.37 72.68 -32.62
N GLN A 48 61.41 73.02 -31.75
CA GLN A 48 61.41 72.72 -30.32
C GLN A 48 61.22 71.23 -29.97
N ASN A 49 60.61 70.41 -30.84
CA ASN A 49 60.22 69.03 -30.51
C ASN A 49 61.11 67.94 -31.14
N GLN A 50 62.39 68.22 -31.37
CA GLN A 50 63.31 67.22 -31.91
C GLN A 50 63.82 66.26 -30.80
N PRO A 51 63.86 64.94 -31.06
CA PRO A 51 64.45 63.99 -30.14
C PRO A 51 65.93 64.32 -29.87
N THR A 52 66.30 64.40 -28.60
CA THR A 52 67.70 64.58 -28.19
C THR A 52 68.30 63.23 -27.80
N HIS A 53 69.43 62.86 -28.39
CA HIS A 53 70.11 61.59 -28.12
C HIS A 53 71.27 61.78 -27.12
N ALA A 54 71.32 60.99 -26.05
CA ALA A 54 72.41 60.99 -25.07
C ALA A 54 72.75 59.55 -24.64
N ASP A 55 74.01 59.14 -24.81
CA ASP A 55 74.65 57.86 -24.42
C ASP A 55 73.69 56.72 -24.04
N GLY A 56 72.97 56.20 -25.05
CA GLY A 56 72.14 54.99 -24.95
C GLY A 56 70.63 55.21 -24.83
N TYR A 57 70.13 56.44 -24.74
CA TYR A 57 68.68 56.72 -24.77
C TYR A 57 68.32 57.98 -25.57
N THR A 58 67.06 58.02 -26.01
CA THR A 58 66.48 59.13 -26.79
C THR A 58 65.45 59.86 -25.94
N LYS A 59 65.68 61.15 -25.65
CA LYS A 59 64.72 62.03 -24.98
C LYS A 59 63.80 62.66 -26.02
N ILE A 60 62.53 62.28 -26.01
CA ILE A 60 61.49 62.88 -26.85
C ILE A 60 60.74 63.92 -26.01
N PRO A 61 60.78 65.21 -26.38
CA PRO A 61 60.07 66.25 -25.64
C PRO A 61 58.54 66.13 -25.81
N PRO A 62 57.74 66.51 -24.80
CA PRO A 62 56.28 66.46 -24.86
C PRO A 62 55.71 67.28 -26.02
N ASN A 63 54.80 66.68 -26.80
CA ASN A 63 54.10 67.41 -27.86
C ASN A 63 52.85 68.09 -27.29
N GLU A 64 53.02 69.35 -26.89
CA GLU A 64 51.96 70.18 -26.28
C GLU A 64 50.71 70.32 -27.16
N SER A 65 50.86 70.34 -28.50
CA SER A 65 49.72 70.46 -29.42
C SER A 65 48.88 69.18 -29.45
N ARG A 66 49.54 68.01 -29.53
CA ARG A 66 48.86 66.72 -29.38
C ARG A 66 48.22 66.60 -28.01
N TRP A 67 48.90 67.07 -26.97
CA TRP A 67 48.37 66.97 -25.61
C TRP A 67 47.12 67.84 -25.42
N SER A 68 47.17 69.08 -25.91
CA SER A 68 46.03 70.01 -25.90
C SER A 68 44.84 69.46 -26.69
N LYS A 69 45.08 68.82 -27.85
CA LYS A 69 44.03 68.18 -28.65
C LYS A 69 43.37 67.04 -27.88
N LEU A 70 44.15 66.17 -27.24
CA LEU A 70 43.65 65.06 -26.44
C LEU A 70 42.88 65.54 -25.21
N GLN A 71 43.35 66.59 -24.53
CA GLN A 71 42.63 67.20 -23.41
C GLN A 71 41.30 67.81 -23.85
N ARG A 72 41.24 68.42 -25.03
CA ARG A 72 39.99 68.96 -25.60
C ARG A 72 39.00 67.83 -25.88
N ILE A 73 39.45 66.76 -26.53
CA ILE A 73 38.62 65.58 -26.84
C ILE A 73 38.11 64.93 -25.55
N ALA A 74 38.98 64.72 -24.56
CA ALA A 74 38.59 64.13 -23.28
C ALA A 74 37.48 64.93 -22.58
N LYS A 75 37.57 66.26 -22.59
CA LYS A 75 36.53 67.14 -22.03
C LYS A 75 35.21 67.07 -22.82
N GLU A 76 35.31 67.08 -24.15
CA GLU A 76 34.16 67.00 -25.04
C GLU A 76 33.42 65.66 -24.89
N GLU A 77 34.14 64.54 -24.81
CA GLU A 77 33.59 63.21 -24.56
C GLU A 77 32.95 63.08 -23.17
N GLU A 78 33.57 63.65 -22.13
CA GLU A 78 33.01 63.67 -20.79
C GLU A 78 31.68 64.42 -20.74
N GLU A 79 31.59 65.58 -21.39
CA GLU A 79 30.35 66.34 -21.50
C GLU A 79 29.28 65.57 -22.28
N ASN A 80 29.64 64.96 -23.40
CA ASN A 80 28.73 64.14 -24.21
C ASN A 80 28.16 62.97 -23.40
N LEU A 81 29.00 62.28 -22.61
CA LEU A 81 28.57 61.20 -21.72
C LEU A 81 27.60 61.71 -20.63
N ARG A 82 27.87 62.89 -20.06
CA ARG A 82 26.99 63.50 -19.06
C ARG A 82 25.62 63.84 -19.65
N ARG A 83 25.58 64.42 -20.86
CA ARG A 83 24.32 64.70 -21.57
C ARG A 83 23.55 63.42 -21.87
N TRP A 84 24.22 62.40 -22.40
CA TRP A 84 23.60 61.11 -22.67
C TRP A 84 22.99 60.48 -21.41
N LYS A 85 23.70 60.54 -20.28
CA LYS A 85 23.19 60.03 -18.99
C LYS A 85 21.97 60.79 -18.49
N GLU A 86 21.94 62.11 -18.68
CA GLU A 86 20.80 62.93 -18.26
C GLU A 86 19.59 62.72 -19.19
N GLU A 87 19.82 62.65 -20.49
CA GLU A 87 18.79 62.36 -21.50
C GLU A 87 18.20 60.94 -21.34
N ASN A 88 19.03 59.95 -21.00
CA ASN A 88 18.62 58.58 -20.80
C ASN A 88 18.31 58.25 -19.33
N ARG A 89 18.25 59.26 -18.46
CA ARG A 89 17.92 59.06 -17.06
C ARG A 89 16.44 58.65 -16.97
N PRO A 90 16.10 57.43 -16.54
CA PRO A 90 14.71 57.09 -16.32
C PRO A 90 14.16 58.00 -15.21
N GLY A 91 13.04 58.66 -15.51
CA GLY A 91 12.38 59.54 -14.55
C GLY A 91 11.88 58.79 -13.31
N PRO A 92 11.55 59.49 -12.21
CA PRO A 92 10.95 58.87 -11.03
C PRO A 92 9.65 58.17 -11.40
N ILE A 93 9.64 56.84 -11.31
CA ILE A 93 8.45 56.03 -11.61
C ILE A 93 7.49 56.13 -10.42
N GLN A 94 6.39 56.88 -10.60
CA GLN A 94 5.29 56.99 -9.63
C GLN A 94 4.16 55.99 -9.91
N LEU A 95 4.50 54.78 -10.32
CA LEU A 95 3.51 53.72 -10.52
C LEU A 95 3.34 52.97 -9.20
N THR A 96 2.08 52.73 -8.81
CA THR A 96 1.81 51.77 -7.74
C THR A 96 2.28 50.40 -8.21
N PRO A 97 3.04 49.65 -7.38
CA PRO A 97 3.56 48.36 -7.79
C PRO A 97 2.40 47.43 -8.15
N GLU A 98 2.39 46.97 -9.40
CA GLU A 98 1.43 45.99 -9.88
C GLU A 98 1.73 44.64 -9.24
N ARG A 99 0.71 44.01 -8.67
CA ARG A 99 0.86 42.72 -7.99
C ARG A 99 0.99 41.62 -9.05
N LEU A 100 2.22 41.36 -9.48
CA LEU A 100 2.55 40.25 -10.38
C LEU A 100 2.42 38.91 -9.64
N GLY A 101 1.38 38.14 -9.97
CA GLY A 101 1.14 36.80 -9.41
C GLY A 101 -0.34 36.48 -9.24
N GLY A 102 -0.68 35.18 -9.25
CA GLY A 102 -2.07 34.70 -9.22
C GLY A 102 -2.93 35.25 -8.08
N ALA A 103 -4.25 35.19 -8.26
CA ALA A 103 -5.25 35.79 -7.36
C ALA A 103 -5.22 35.29 -5.90
N VAL A 104 -4.49 34.20 -5.63
CA VAL A 104 -4.51 33.45 -4.39
C VAL A 104 -3.15 33.55 -3.71
N SER A 105 -3.14 33.82 -2.40
CA SER A 105 -1.92 33.81 -1.60
C SER A 105 -1.33 32.39 -1.52
N LEU A 106 0.00 32.27 -1.48
CA LEU A 106 0.69 30.99 -1.26
C LEU A 106 0.20 30.26 0.00
N ALA A 107 -0.13 31.02 1.06
CA ALA A 107 -0.64 30.45 2.30
C ALA A 107 -2.00 29.78 2.10
N GLU A 108 -2.88 30.40 1.32
CA GLU A 108 -4.20 29.87 1.01
C GLU A 108 -4.11 28.62 0.12
N VAL A 109 -3.20 28.62 -0.87
CA VAL A 109 -2.94 27.42 -1.69
C VAL A 109 -2.44 26.26 -0.82
N ARG A 110 -1.52 26.52 0.11
CA ARG A 110 -1.03 25.49 1.06
C ARG A 110 -2.14 24.97 1.95
N GLN A 111 -3.01 25.84 2.46
CA GLN A 111 -4.14 25.43 3.28
C GLN A 111 -5.09 24.52 2.49
N ARG A 112 -5.49 24.93 1.28
CA ARG A 112 -6.34 24.12 0.40
C ARG A 112 -5.73 22.75 0.13
N GLN A 113 -4.44 22.70 -0.19
CA GLN A 113 -3.74 21.43 -0.41
C GLN A 113 -3.75 20.52 0.83
N GLN A 114 -3.55 21.09 2.03
CA GLN A 114 -3.64 20.34 3.28
C GLN A 114 -5.06 19.80 3.52
N ASP A 115 -6.08 20.61 3.28
CA ASP A 115 -7.47 20.22 3.49
C ASP A 115 -7.92 19.18 2.46
N GLU A 116 -7.56 19.33 1.19
CA GLU A 116 -7.79 18.31 0.16
C GLU A 116 -7.15 16.97 0.51
N SER A 117 -5.91 17.00 1.02
CA SER A 117 -5.22 15.79 1.48
C SER A 117 -5.98 15.12 2.63
N ARG A 118 -6.47 15.89 3.61
CA ARG A 118 -7.27 15.38 4.75
C ARG A 118 -8.59 14.79 4.28
N LEU A 119 -9.33 15.51 3.44
CA LEU A 119 -10.63 15.08 2.90
C LEU A 119 -10.49 13.83 2.03
N SER A 120 -9.45 13.76 1.20
CA SER A 120 -9.15 12.59 0.37
C SER A 120 -8.87 11.35 1.23
N LYS A 121 -8.06 11.49 2.29
CA LYS A 121 -7.80 10.41 3.26
C LYS A 121 -9.10 9.93 3.92
N LEU A 122 -9.97 10.86 4.34
CA LEU A 122 -11.25 10.53 4.97
C LEU A 122 -12.18 9.79 4.00
N ARG A 123 -12.34 10.28 2.77
CA ARG A 123 -13.14 9.64 1.73
C ARG A 123 -12.67 8.23 1.42
N LYS A 124 -11.35 8.01 1.37
CA LYS A 124 -10.77 6.67 1.17
C LYS A 124 -11.10 5.72 2.33
N LYS A 125 -11.02 6.18 3.58
CA LYS A 125 -11.38 5.38 4.74
C LYS A 125 -12.83 4.93 4.70
N LEU A 126 -13.76 5.87 4.45
CA LEU A 126 -15.18 5.56 4.34
C LEU A 126 -15.46 4.51 3.24
N ARG A 127 -14.88 4.68 2.05
CA ARG A 127 -15.03 3.72 0.96
C ARG A 127 -14.52 2.32 1.34
N ASN A 128 -13.38 2.25 2.02
CA ASN A 128 -12.83 0.97 2.48
C ASN A 128 -13.76 0.30 3.52
N GLU A 129 -14.24 1.06 4.50
CA GLU A 129 -15.14 0.56 5.52
C GLU A 129 -16.47 0.05 4.93
N GLU A 130 -17.01 0.76 3.94
CA GLU A 130 -18.22 0.32 3.21
C GLU A 130 -17.99 -0.99 2.47
N MET A 131 -16.85 -1.13 1.77
CA MET A 131 -16.49 -2.37 1.08
C MET A 131 -16.26 -3.53 2.05
N ASP A 132 -15.60 -3.29 3.18
CA ASP A 132 -15.35 -4.29 4.21
C ASP A 132 -16.64 -4.76 4.87
N LYS A 133 -17.57 -3.84 5.16
CA LYS A 133 -18.91 -4.18 5.67
C LYS A 133 -19.67 -5.06 4.68
N LYS A 134 -19.69 -4.67 3.40
CA LYS A 134 -20.36 -5.46 2.35
C LYS A 134 -19.75 -6.86 2.20
N LYS A 135 -18.42 -6.96 2.26
CA LYS A 135 -17.71 -8.24 2.20
C LYS A 135 -18.07 -9.14 3.38
N ARG A 136 -18.09 -8.58 4.60
CA ARG A 136 -18.45 -9.31 5.82
C ARG A 136 -19.89 -9.81 5.79
N GLN A 137 -20.83 -8.97 5.34
CA GLN A 137 -22.23 -9.37 5.19
C GLN A 137 -22.39 -10.53 4.21
N ALA A 138 -21.71 -10.47 3.06
CA ALA A 138 -21.75 -11.57 2.08
C ALA A 138 -21.18 -12.88 2.64
N GLU A 139 -20.08 -12.80 3.40
CA GLU A 139 -19.48 -13.97 4.07
C GLU A 139 -20.39 -14.54 5.17
N GLU A 140 -21.03 -13.67 5.96
CA GLU A 140 -21.99 -14.08 6.98
C GLU A 140 -23.20 -14.80 6.35
N GLU A 141 -23.77 -14.25 5.28
CA GLU A 141 -24.88 -14.88 4.54
C GLU A 141 -24.49 -16.25 3.95
N GLU A 142 -23.28 -16.37 3.39
CA GLU A 142 -22.78 -17.66 2.87
C GLU A 142 -22.60 -18.67 4.01
N ASN A 143 -22.03 -18.24 5.13
CA ASN A 143 -21.83 -19.09 6.30
C ASN A 143 -23.17 -19.57 6.88
N GLU A 144 -24.17 -18.69 6.95
CA GLU A 144 -25.53 -19.07 7.37
C GLU A 144 -26.17 -20.09 6.41
N LYS A 145 -26.03 -19.91 5.09
CA LYS A 145 -26.49 -20.90 4.10
C LYS A 145 -25.81 -22.24 4.28
N MET A 146 -24.49 -22.25 4.47
CA MET A 146 -23.73 -23.48 4.69
C MET A 146 -24.14 -24.18 5.99
N LYS A 147 -24.36 -23.43 7.07
CA LYS A 147 -24.88 -23.96 8.34
C LYS A 147 -26.29 -24.54 8.18
N ALA A 148 -27.19 -23.84 7.48
CA ALA A 148 -28.54 -24.31 7.22
C ALA A 148 -28.52 -25.63 6.43
N MET A 149 -27.70 -25.71 5.38
CA MET A 149 -27.53 -26.94 4.59
C MET A 149 -26.97 -28.09 5.45
N GLN A 150 -26.03 -27.82 6.35
CA GLN A 150 -25.50 -28.84 7.25
C GLN A 150 -26.55 -29.33 8.25
N ARG A 151 -27.37 -28.42 8.79
CA ARG A 151 -28.49 -28.77 9.68
C ARG A 151 -29.52 -29.64 8.96
N GLU A 152 -29.94 -29.25 7.76
CA GLU A 152 -30.87 -30.05 6.95
C GLU A 152 -30.32 -31.45 6.65
N LYS A 153 -29.03 -31.55 6.31
CA LYS A 153 -28.36 -32.85 6.11
C LYS A 153 -28.35 -33.69 7.38
N ALA A 154 -28.10 -33.09 8.54
CA ALA A 154 -28.13 -33.78 9.83
C ALA A 154 -29.53 -34.28 10.17
N ASP A 155 -30.55 -33.44 9.99
CA ASP A 155 -31.96 -33.78 10.25
C ASP A 155 -32.41 -34.94 9.35
N LYS A 156 -32.06 -34.90 8.07
CA LYS A 156 -32.36 -35.97 7.11
C LYS A 156 -31.68 -37.28 7.52
N LEU A 157 -30.43 -37.23 7.96
CA LEU A 157 -29.68 -38.40 8.40
C LEU A 157 -30.27 -38.99 9.69
N GLU A 158 -30.68 -38.15 10.64
CA GLU A 158 -31.36 -38.58 11.87
C GLU A 158 -32.70 -39.27 11.55
N MET A 159 -33.48 -38.72 10.63
CA MET A 159 -34.76 -39.29 10.20
C MET A 159 -34.57 -40.68 9.58
N MET A 160 -33.60 -40.84 8.68
CA MET A 160 -33.28 -42.16 8.09
C MET A 160 -32.84 -43.16 9.17
N LYS A 161 -31.99 -42.72 10.11
CA LYS A 161 -31.53 -43.57 11.22
C LYS A 161 -32.69 -44.03 12.11
N LYS A 162 -33.65 -43.15 12.40
CA LYS A 162 -34.86 -43.50 13.17
C LYS A 162 -35.69 -44.55 12.42
N GLN A 163 -35.88 -44.38 11.12
CA GLN A 163 -36.63 -45.33 10.29
C GLN A 163 -35.94 -46.72 10.26
N ASP A 164 -34.63 -46.76 10.08
CA ASP A 164 -33.87 -48.01 10.10
C ASP A 164 -33.93 -48.70 11.48
N GLU A 165 -33.86 -47.93 12.56
CA GLU A 165 -33.98 -48.45 13.93
C GLU A 165 -35.37 -49.03 14.17
N GLU A 166 -36.43 -48.35 13.72
CA GLU A 166 -37.80 -48.84 13.82
C GLU A 166 -37.99 -50.13 13.02
N GLN A 167 -37.44 -50.22 11.80
CA GLN A 167 -37.47 -51.46 11.02
C GLN A 167 -36.73 -52.60 11.73
N ARG A 168 -35.53 -52.34 12.29
CA ARG A 168 -34.79 -53.33 13.08
C ARG A 168 -35.60 -53.79 14.29
N GLN A 169 -36.23 -52.86 15.02
CA GLN A 169 -37.07 -53.19 16.16
C GLN A 169 -38.28 -54.03 15.76
N ASN A 170 -38.97 -53.69 14.67
CA ASN A 170 -40.11 -54.45 14.17
C ASN A 170 -39.74 -55.89 13.79
N LEU A 171 -38.62 -56.06 13.06
CA LEU A 171 -38.10 -57.40 12.72
C LEU A 171 -37.75 -58.21 13.96
N TYR A 172 -37.10 -57.57 14.95
CA TYR A 172 -36.76 -58.21 16.20
C TYR A 172 -38.01 -58.64 17.00
N GLN A 173 -39.02 -57.78 17.07
CA GLN A 173 -40.29 -58.12 17.72
C GLN A 173 -40.99 -59.29 17.03
N HIS A 174 -41.01 -59.30 15.70
CA HIS A 174 -41.59 -60.40 14.92
C HIS A 174 -40.84 -61.72 15.15
N ASP A 175 -39.49 -61.73 15.12
CA ASP A 175 -38.70 -62.92 15.41
C ASP A 175 -38.92 -63.41 16.86
N LYS A 176 -39.00 -62.48 17.82
CA LYS A 176 -39.31 -62.79 19.21
C LYS A 176 -40.70 -63.43 19.38
N GLN A 177 -41.71 -62.92 18.68
CA GLN A 177 -43.06 -63.49 18.67
C GLN A 177 -43.04 -64.90 18.05
N ARG A 178 -42.43 -65.05 16.87
CA ARG A 178 -42.29 -66.35 16.21
C ARG A 178 -41.62 -67.39 17.11
N LYS A 179 -40.48 -67.06 17.71
CA LYS A 179 -39.77 -67.96 18.64
C LYS A 179 -40.60 -68.31 19.88
N ARG A 180 -41.37 -67.35 20.41
CA ARG A 180 -42.31 -67.60 21.52
C ARG A 180 -43.39 -68.60 21.09
N GLU A 181 -43.99 -68.41 19.92
CA GLU A 181 -45.01 -69.32 19.39
C GLU A 181 -44.42 -70.71 19.10
N GLU A 182 -43.25 -70.80 18.48
CA GLU A 182 -42.53 -72.06 18.27
C GLU A 182 -42.25 -72.80 19.59
N PHE A 183 -41.88 -72.06 20.65
CA PHE A 183 -41.69 -72.62 21.98
C PHE A 183 -43.00 -73.12 22.61
N LEU A 184 -44.09 -72.36 22.50
CA LEU A 184 -45.40 -72.78 22.98
C LEU A 184 -45.90 -74.02 22.23
N GLN A 185 -45.81 -74.04 20.90
CA GLN A 185 -46.13 -75.22 20.10
C GLN A 185 -45.28 -76.44 20.46
N ARG A 186 -43.99 -76.23 20.80
CA ARG A 186 -43.13 -77.29 21.31
C ARG A 186 -43.64 -77.83 22.64
N ILE A 187 -44.02 -76.95 23.58
CA ILE A 187 -44.60 -77.35 24.86
C ILE A 187 -45.89 -78.15 24.63
N GLU A 188 -46.80 -77.65 23.81
CA GLU A 188 -48.07 -78.33 23.49
C GLU A 188 -47.83 -79.73 22.92
N ARG A 189 -46.91 -79.85 21.94
CA ARG A 189 -46.50 -81.14 21.36
C ARG A 189 -45.86 -82.08 22.39
N SER A 190 -45.02 -81.55 23.29
CA SER A 190 -44.40 -82.35 24.37
C SER A 190 -45.39 -82.68 25.49
N SER A 191 -46.43 -81.87 25.72
CA SER A 191 -47.46 -82.14 26.73
C SER A 191 -48.41 -83.26 26.28
N THR A 192 -48.54 -83.51 24.96
CA THR A 192 -49.24 -84.68 24.42
C THR A 192 -48.37 -85.96 24.48
N THR A 193 -47.06 -85.82 24.72
CA THR A 193 -46.12 -86.93 24.81
C THR A 193 -45.35 -86.90 26.15
N VAL A 194 -46.02 -87.42 27.19
CA VAL A 194 -45.44 -87.79 28.49
C VAL A 194 -45.09 -86.64 29.44
N SER A 195 -45.92 -86.51 30.48
CA SER A 195 -45.59 -85.87 31.75
C SER A 195 -44.48 -86.66 32.45
N MET A 196 -43.37 -86.02 32.82
CA MET A 196 -42.63 -86.34 34.05
C MET A 196 -41.75 -85.18 34.54
N ALA A 197 -41.69 -85.11 35.87
CA ALA A 197 -41.20 -84.05 36.72
C ALA A 197 -39.70 -83.73 36.64
N ALA A 198 -39.43 -82.43 36.74
CA ALA A 198 -38.51 -81.75 37.65
C ALA A 198 -37.30 -82.51 38.22
N GLY A 199 -36.14 -82.03 37.79
CA GLY A 199 -34.82 -82.11 38.41
C GLY A 199 -33.92 -81.39 37.42
N ASN A 200 -33.26 -80.29 37.75
CA ASN A 200 -31.84 -80.33 38.10
C ASN A 200 -31.43 -78.89 38.47
N SER A 201 -30.71 -78.71 39.57
CA SER A 201 -30.07 -77.44 39.90
C SER A 201 -29.12 -77.05 38.77
N ILE A 202 -29.36 -75.91 38.13
CA ILE A 202 -28.54 -75.41 37.02
C ILE A 202 -27.19 -74.96 37.60
N PRO A 203 -26.04 -75.57 37.25
CA PRO A 203 -24.75 -74.97 37.54
C PRO A 203 -24.64 -73.69 36.71
N ALA A 204 -24.22 -72.58 37.35
CA ALA A 204 -24.07 -71.26 36.73
C ALA A 204 -23.55 -71.37 35.29
N SER A 205 -24.40 -71.02 34.33
CA SER A 205 -24.17 -71.34 32.92
C SER A 205 -22.89 -70.65 32.43
N SER A 206 -22.16 -71.31 31.53
CA SER A 206 -20.96 -70.77 30.87
C SER A 206 -21.14 -69.33 30.35
N TRP A 207 -22.36 -68.96 29.97
CA TRP A 207 -22.72 -67.61 29.53
C TRP A 207 -22.68 -66.56 30.63
N ALA A 208 -23.04 -66.91 31.87
CA ALA A 208 -22.95 -65.99 33.01
C ALA A 208 -21.50 -65.63 33.32
N LYS A 209 -20.61 -66.64 33.34
CA LYS A 209 -19.15 -66.43 33.52
C LYS A 209 -18.52 -65.61 32.39
N CYS A 210 -18.94 -65.84 31.15
CA CYS A 210 -18.46 -65.06 29.99
C CYS A 210 -18.96 -63.60 30.04
N HIS A 211 -20.18 -63.37 30.52
CA HIS A 211 -20.73 -62.03 30.71
C HIS A 211 -19.97 -61.25 31.79
N GLU A 212 -19.74 -61.87 32.96
CA GLU A 212 -18.94 -61.28 34.04
C GLU A 212 -17.53 -60.92 33.56
N HIS A 213 -16.87 -61.80 32.80
CA HIS A 213 -15.57 -61.50 32.19
C HIS A 213 -15.63 -60.31 31.21
N ARG A 214 -16.70 -60.19 30.42
CA ARG A 214 -16.85 -59.08 29.46
C ARG A 214 -17.18 -57.76 30.15
N GLU A 215 -17.93 -57.78 31.25
CA GLU A 215 -18.18 -56.61 32.10
C GLU A 215 -16.87 -56.17 32.78
N ALA A 216 -16.14 -57.09 33.42
CA ALA A 216 -14.88 -56.81 34.08
C ALA A 216 -13.85 -56.14 33.14
N ARG A 217 -13.75 -56.60 31.89
CA ARG A 217 -12.87 -55.98 30.88
C ARG A 217 -13.29 -54.54 30.54
N ARG A 218 -14.60 -54.28 30.47
CA ARG A 218 -15.11 -52.91 30.20
C ARG A 218 -14.90 -51.98 31.38
N GLU A 219 -15.05 -52.48 32.59
CA GLU A 219 -14.78 -51.71 33.80
C GLU A 219 -13.29 -51.34 33.90
N GLU A 220 -12.40 -52.27 33.55
CA GLU A 220 -10.96 -52.02 33.47
C GLU A 220 -10.61 -50.94 32.42
N GLU A 221 -11.14 -51.07 31.19
CA GLU A 221 -10.94 -50.07 30.13
C GLU A 221 -11.49 -48.68 30.53
N ASN A 222 -12.64 -48.63 31.21
CA ASN A 222 -13.21 -47.39 31.72
C ASN A 222 -12.38 -46.77 32.85
N ALA A 223 -11.82 -47.59 33.74
CA ALA A 223 -10.93 -47.13 34.80
C ALA A 223 -9.63 -46.51 34.22
N ASP A 224 -9.08 -47.11 33.17
CA ASP A 224 -7.91 -46.59 32.48
C ASP A 224 -8.19 -45.26 31.75
N LEU A 225 -9.37 -45.13 31.14
CA LEU A 225 -9.81 -43.86 30.54
C LEU A 225 -9.95 -42.75 31.60
N LEU A 226 -10.51 -43.07 32.76
CA LEU A 226 -10.61 -42.12 33.88
C LEU A 226 -9.23 -41.70 34.39
N LYS A 227 -8.29 -42.62 34.54
CA LYS A 227 -6.90 -42.29 34.91
C LYS A 227 -6.23 -41.37 33.90
N LYS A 228 -6.35 -41.65 32.60
CA LYS A 228 -5.80 -40.77 31.54
C LYS A 228 -6.41 -39.37 31.59
N LYS A 229 -7.71 -39.27 31.83
CA LYS A 229 -8.40 -37.98 31.97
C LYS A 229 -7.94 -37.22 33.21
N GLU A 230 -7.72 -37.89 34.33
CA GLU A 230 -7.18 -37.27 35.55
C GLU A 230 -5.72 -36.82 35.38
N GLU A 231 -4.89 -37.62 34.70
CA GLU A 231 -3.51 -37.24 34.39
C GLU A 231 -3.46 -35.99 33.48
N GLN A 232 -4.34 -35.90 32.47
CA GLN A 232 -4.51 -34.69 31.67
C GLN A 232 -4.90 -33.49 32.53
N ARG A 233 -5.81 -33.65 33.49
CA ARG A 233 -6.19 -32.58 34.43
C ARG A 233 -5.01 -32.16 35.31
N ARG A 234 -4.23 -33.11 35.84
CA ARG A 234 -3.01 -32.79 36.62
C ARG A 234 -1.96 -32.07 35.78
N LYS A 235 -1.78 -32.43 34.51
CA LYS A 235 -0.88 -31.73 33.57
C LYS A 235 -1.33 -30.30 33.27
N VAL A 236 -2.63 -30.06 33.15
CA VAL A 236 -3.19 -28.70 33.02
C VAL A 236 -2.98 -27.90 34.31
N GLU A 237 -3.14 -28.52 35.47
CA GLU A 237 -2.96 -27.87 36.77
C GLU A 237 -1.48 -27.57 37.11
N HIS A 238 -0.54 -28.45 36.74
CA HIS A 238 0.91 -28.24 36.91
C HIS A 238 1.53 -27.43 35.75
N GLY A 239 0.80 -27.23 34.66
CA GLY A 239 1.22 -26.45 33.49
C GLY A 239 0.81 -24.96 33.51
N LEU A 240 0.09 -24.51 34.55
CA LEU A 240 -0.26 -23.11 34.74
C LEU A 240 0.57 -22.52 35.90
N PRO A 241 1.48 -21.55 35.66
CA PRO A 241 2.03 -20.77 36.76
C PRO A 241 0.88 -19.97 37.39
N ARG A 242 0.68 -20.11 38.71
CA ARG A 242 -0.18 -19.21 39.48
C ARG A 242 0.35 -17.78 39.26
N PRO A 243 -0.48 -16.80 38.86
CA PRO A 243 -0.06 -15.40 38.93
C PRO A 243 0.11 -15.05 40.41
N SER A 244 1.36 -14.82 40.81
CA SER A 244 1.71 -14.23 42.09
C SER A 244 1.05 -12.84 42.15
N ARG A 245 0.08 -12.67 43.05
CA ARG A 245 -0.43 -11.34 43.38
C ARG A 245 0.69 -10.64 44.16
N GLY A 246 1.35 -9.69 43.51
CA GLY A 246 2.25 -8.76 44.18
C GLY A 246 1.45 -7.73 44.96
N GLU A 247 1.82 -7.58 46.22
CA GLU A 247 1.57 -6.39 47.06
C GLU A 247 2.38 -5.19 46.56
#